data_AF-A0A9Q3PAX3-F1
#
_entry.id   AF-A0A9Q3PAX3-F1
#
_cell.length_a   1.000
_cell.length_b   1.000
_cell.length_c   1.000
_cell.angle_alpha   90.00
_cell.angle_beta   90.00
_cell.angle_gamma   90.00
#
_symmetry.space_group_name_H-M   'P 1'
#
loop_
_entity.id
_entity.type
_entity.pdbx_description
1 polymer ?
#
loop_
_entity_poly.entity_id
_entity_poly.type
_entity_poly.pdbx_seq_one_letter_code
_entity_poly.pdbx_strand_id
1 'polypeptide(L)'
;MECLCLVWSLEKLHYYLDASVFELITDCNAVKSLLSMKTPNRHMLRWKIAIQEYRGNMAIVHKSGNIHKNADGFSSWALTNTPENPAYVPTGAEAQIPTEGINITDVAT
;
A
#
# COMPACT_ATOMS: atom_id res chain seq x y z
N MET A 1 3.32 2.21 -0.55
CA MET A 1 3.35 0.74 -0.35
C MET A 1 1.98 0.16 0.04
N GLU A 2 1.07 0.96 0.61
CA GLU A 2 -0.20 0.49 1.19
C GLU A 2 -1.16 -0.26 0.23
N CYS A 3 -1.32 0.20 -1.01
CA CYS A 3 -2.27 -0.44 -1.94
C CYS A 3 -1.81 -1.85 -2.37
N LEU A 4 -0.50 -2.06 -2.47
CA LEU A 4 0.08 -3.37 -2.74
C LEU A 4 -0.12 -4.33 -1.55
N CYS A 5 0.10 -3.85 -0.33
CA CYS A 5 -0.16 -4.64 0.88
C CYS A 5 -1.61 -5.11 0.97
N LEU A 6 -2.57 -4.27 0.59
CA LEU A 6 -3.98 -4.64 0.53
C LEU A 6 -4.23 -5.76 -0.47
N VAL A 7 -3.76 -5.61 -1.71
CA VAL A 7 -3.93 -6.64 -2.76
C VAL A 7 -3.30 -7.96 -2.34
N TRP A 8 -2.10 -7.90 -1.76
CA TRP A 8 -1.41 -9.07 -1.25
C TRP A 8 -2.17 -9.74 -0.10
N SER A 9 -2.75 -8.95 0.82
CA SER A 9 -3.54 -9.48 1.92
C SER A 9 -4.82 -10.16 1.43
N LEU A 10 -5.50 -9.59 0.43
CA LEU A 10 -6.66 -10.21 -0.20
C LEU A 10 -6.30 -11.54 -0.87
N GLU A 11 -5.15 -11.60 -1.56
CA GLU A 11 -4.68 -12.84 -2.20
C GLU A 11 -4.37 -13.94 -1.17
N LYS A 12 -3.76 -13.59 -0.02
CA LYS A 12 -3.46 -14.55 1.04
C LYS A 12 -4.69 -15.00 1.82
N LEU A 13 -5.65 -14.11 2.01
CA LEU A 13 -6.85 -14.38 2.79
C LEU A 13 -8.03 -14.86 1.93
N HIS A 14 -7.86 -15.02 0.61
CA HIS A 14 -8.91 -15.41 -0.34
C HIS A 14 -9.81 -16.54 0.19
N TYR A 15 -9.23 -17.64 0.67
CA TYR A 15 -9.98 -18.79 1.21
C TYR A 15 -10.88 -18.46 2.42
N TYR A 16 -10.55 -17.43 3.19
CA TYR A 16 -11.33 -16.97 4.34
C TYR A 16 -12.36 -15.90 3.96
N LEU A 17 -12.14 -15.20 2.85
CA LEU A 17 -12.93 -14.03 2.43
C LEU A 17 -14.02 -14.39 1.42
N ASP A 18 -13.87 -15.49 0.65
CA ASP A 18 -14.75 -15.86 -0.46
C ASP A 18 -16.24 -16.00 -0.04
N ALA A 19 -16.49 -16.53 1.16
CA ALA A 19 -17.84 -16.72 1.69
C ALA A 19 -18.22 -15.77 2.85
N SER A 20 -17.37 -14.79 3.17
CA SER A 20 -17.52 -13.94 4.35
C SER A 20 -17.80 -12.48 3.98
N VAL A 21 -18.62 -11.82 4.79
CA VAL A 21 -18.79 -10.36 4.73
C VAL A 21 -17.76 -9.75 5.66
N PHE A 22 -16.93 -8.85 5.13
CA PHE A 22 -15.83 -8.28 5.90
C PHE A 22 -15.64 -6.78 5.65
N GLU A 23 -15.04 -6.11 6.62
CA GLU A 23 -14.71 -4.69 6.54
C GLU A 23 -13.21 -4.53 6.32
N LEU A 24 -12.85 -3.84 5.24
CA LEU A 24 -11.50 -3.38 4.99
C LEU A 24 -11.33 -2.00 5.60
N ILE A 25 -10.58 -1.92 6.70
CA ILE A 25 -10.23 -0.67 7.37
C ILE A 25 -8.85 -0.23 6.87
N THR A 26 -8.76 0.93 6.23
CA THR A 26 -7.49 1.47 5.73
C THR A 26 -7.41 2.98 5.93
N ASP A 27 -6.27 3.49 6.33
CA ASP A 27 -5.94 4.91 6.44
C ASP A 27 -5.35 5.48 5.14
N CYS A 28 -5.23 4.64 4.11
CA CYS A 28 -4.66 5.01 2.83
C CYS A 28 -5.70 5.61 1.86
N ASN A 29 -5.46 6.85 1.43
CA ASN A 29 -6.26 7.48 0.37
C ASN A 29 -6.00 6.89 -1.03
N ALA A 30 -4.89 6.18 -1.25
CA ALA A 30 -4.57 5.59 -2.55
C ALA A 30 -5.57 4.49 -2.94
N VAL A 31 -6.14 3.76 -1.98
CA VAL A 31 -7.16 2.74 -2.24
C VAL A 31 -8.44 3.37 -2.80
N LYS A 32 -8.88 4.50 -2.23
CA LYS A 32 -10.01 5.27 -2.77
C LYS A 32 -9.73 5.75 -4.18
N SER A 33 -8.53 6.31 -4.40
CA SER A 33 -8.10 6.81 -5.71
C SER A 33 -8.07 5.68 -6.75
N LEU A 34 -7.54 4.51 -6.40
CA LEU A 34 -7.47 3.34 -7.28
C LEU A 34 -8.86 2.91 -7.78
N LEU A 35 -9.84 2.93 -6.89
CA LEU A 35 -11.22 2.55 -7.24
C LEU A 35 -11.90 3.61 -8.11
N SER A 36 -11.62 4.91 -7.90
CA SER A 36 -12.20 6.00 -8.68
C SER A 36 -11.50 6.27 -10.02
N MET A 37 -10.29 5.76 -10.24
CA MET A 37 -9.53 5.98 -11.48
C MET A 37 -10.27 5.45 -12.71
N LYS A 38 -10.41 6.31 -13.73
CA LYS A 38 -11.00 5.97 -15.04
C LYS A 38 -10.00 5.29 -15.98
N THR A 39 -8.75 5.72 -15.98
CA THR A 39 -7.66 5.19 -16.83
C THR A 39 -6.53 4.64 -15.96
N PRO A 40 -6.67 3.42 -15.42
CA PRO A 40 -5.62 2.79 -14.63
C PRO A 40 -4.49 2.25 -15.53
N ASN A 41 -3.24 2.37 -15.06
CA ASN A 41 -2.10 1.65 -15.62
C ASN A 41 -2.34 0.12 -15.52
N ARG A 42 -1.71 -0.71 -16.36
CA ARG A 42 -1.88 -2.17 -16.40
C ARG A 42 -1.80 -2.84 -15.02
N HIS A 43 -0.85 -2.42 -14.17
CA HIS A 43 -0.73 -2.95 -12.80
C HIS A 43 -1.91 -2.55 -11.91
N MET A 44 -2.34 -1.29 -11.99
CA MET A 44 -3.49 -0.76 -11.25
C MET A 44 -4.79 -1.41 -11.70
N LEU A 45 -4.92 -1.72 -13.00
CA LEU A 45 -6.07 -2.43 -13.53
C LEU A 45 -6.18 -3.84 -12.95
N ARG A 46 -5.06 -4.58 -12.87
CA ARG A 46 -5.03 -5.92 -12.24
C ARG A 46 -5.45 -5.85 -10.78
N TRP A 47 -4.96 -4.86 -10.03
CA TRP A 47 -5.35 -4.66 -8.64
C TRP A 47 -6.82 -4.30 -8.51
N LYS A 48 -7.34 -3.44 -9.40
CA LYS A 48 -8.76 -3.08 -9.43
C LYS A 48 -9.66 -4.28 -9.68
N ILE A 49 -9.27 -5.19 -10.58
CA ILE A 49 -10.01 -6.43 -10.85
C ILE A 49 -9.99 -7.33 -9.61
N ALA A 50 -8.82 -7.55 -8.99
CA ALA A 50 -8.71 -8.37 -7.78
C ALA A 50 -9.56 -7.83 -6.63
N ILE A 51 -9.62 -6.50 -6.46
CA ILE A 51 -10.47 -5.88 -5.42
C ILE A 51 -11.96 -5.99 -5.79
N GLN A 52 -12.31 -5.88 -7.07
CA GLN A 52 -13.70 -5.93 -7.55
C GLN A 52 -14.38 -7.26 -7.25
N GLU A 53 -13.65 -8.37 -7.27
CA GLU A 53 -14.15 -9.70 -6.89
C GLU A 53 -14.82 -9.69 -5.50
N TYR A 54 -14.22 -8.97 -4.54
CA TYR A 54 -14.73 -8.87 -3.17
C TYR A 54 -15.69 -7.71 -2.95
N ARG A 55 -15.94 -6.82 -3.94
CA ARG A 55 -16.74 -5.60 -3.73
C ARG A 55 -18.19 -5.87 -3.34
N GLY A 56 -18.73 -7.05 -3.66
CA GLY A 56 -20.07 -7.45 -3.23
C GLY A 56 -20.19 -7.73 -1.73
N ASN A 57 -19.13 -8.27 -1.12
CA ASN A 57 -19.11 -8.73 0.28
C ASN A 57 -18.18 -7.88 1.17
N MET A 58 -17.50 -6.88 0.60
CA MET A 58 -16.51 -6.04 1.30
C MET A 58 -17.00 -4.60 1.46
N ALA A 59 -17.02 -4.11 2.70
CA ALA A 59 -17.18 -2.69 3.01
C ALA A 59 -15.82 -2.02 3.23
N ILE A 60 -15.57 -0.89 2.55
CA ILE A 60 -14.31 -0.14 2.69
C ILE A 60 -14.52 1.04 3.63
N VAL A 61 -13.89 1.00 4.79
CA VAL A 61 -13.93 2.06 5.79
C VAL A 61 -12.58 2.74 5.84
N HIS A 62 -12.58 4.05 5.61
CA HIS A 62 -11.35 4.82 5.72
C HIS A 62 -11.28 5.54 7.06
N LYS A 63 -10.29 5.19 7.89
CA LYS A 63 -10.06 5.82 9.20
C LYS A 63 -8.73 6.57 9.15
N SER A 64 -8.72 7.86 9.50
CA SER A 64 -7.49 8.65 9.55
C SER A 64 -6.54 8.11 10.63
N GLY A 65 -5.24 8.01 10.31
CA GLY A 65 -4.20 7.23 11.01
C GLY A 65 -3.95 7.46 12.51
N ASN A 66 -4.74 8.26 13.23
CA ASN A 66 -4.56 8.43 14.68
C ASN A 66 -5.01 7.19 15.51
N ILE A 67 -5.57 6.16 14.87
CA ILE A 67 -6.19 4.99 15.54
C ILE A 67 -5.60 3.63 15.13
N HIS A 68 -4.53 3.60 14.33
CA HIS A 68 -3.98 2.35 13.78
C HIS A 68 -2.71 1.86 14.50
N LYS A 69 -2.63 2.00 15.83
CA LYS A 69 -1.48 1.54 16.65
C LYS A 69 -1.07 0.08 16.41
N ASN A 70 -2.01 -0.79 16.04
CA ASN A 70 -1.76 -2.21 15.79
C ASN A 70 -1.12 -2.48 14.42
N ALA A 71 -1.38 -1.63 13.41
CA ALA A 71 -0.84 -1.78 12.06
C ALA A 71 0.41 -0.90 11.84
N ASP A 72 0.42 0.31 12.41
CA ASP A 72 1.54 1.24 12.31
C ASP A 72 2.79 0.70 13.00
N GLY A 73 2.65 -0.13 14.03
CA GLY A 73 3.78 -0.76 14.71
C GLY A 73 4.66 -1.63 13.81
N PHE A 74 4.12 -2.18 12.72
CA PHE A 74 4.91 -2.98 11.77
C PHE A 74 5.58 -2.14 10.67
N SER A 75 4.98 -1.02 10.24
CA SER A 75 5.60 -0.13 9.25
C SER A 75 6.62 0.82 9.88
N SER A 76 6.48 1.11 11.18
CA SER A 76 7.35 2.02 11.93
C SER A 76 8.46 1.32 12.72
N TRP A 77 8.62 0.00 12.65
CA TRP A 77 9.81 -0.67 13.22
C TRP A 77 11.03 -0.47 12.30
N ALA A 78 11.33 0.79 11.98
CA ALA A 78 12.67 1.14 11.55
C ALA A 78 13.56 1.07 12.80
N LEU A 79 14.67 0.33 12.73
CA LEU A 79 15.70 0.36 13.77
C LEU A 79 16.03 1.83 14.06
N THR A 80 16.19 2.18 15.34
CA THR A 80 16.63 3.52 15.75
C THR A 80 17.84 3.93 14.91
N ASN A 81 17.84 5.15 14.38
CA ASN A 81 18.92 5.67 13.53
C ASN A 81 20.18 5.93 14.38
N THR A 82 20.81 4.83 14.75
CA THR A 82 21.98 4.69 15.60
C THR A 82 23.10 4.10 14.75
N PRO A 83 24.38 4.39 15.01
CA PRO A 83 25.50 3.89 14.19
C PRO A 83 25.55 2.36 14.06
N GLU A 84 24.89 1.64 14.95
CA GLU A 84 24.76 0.18 14.96
C GLU A 84 23.72 -0.33 13.94
N ASN A 85 22.86 0.55 13.40
CA ASN A 85 21.89 0.21 12.36
C ASN A 85 22.60 0.12 10.99
N PRO A 86 22.51 -1.00 10.25
CA PRO A 86 23.09 -1.11 8.90
C PRO A 86 22.48 -0.13 7.89
N ALA A 87 21.33 0.48 8.19
CA ALA A 87 20.69 1.55 7.43
C ALA A 87 20.87 2.94 8.07
N TYR A 88 21.88 3.12 8.93
CA TYR A 88 22.21 4.42 9.55
C TYR A 88 22.43 5.49 8.47
N VAL A 89 21.74 6.63 8.65
CA VAL A 89 21.96 7.82 7.82
C VAL A 89 22.27 9.01 8.74
N PRO A 90 23.45 9.64 8.60
CA PRO A 90 23.83 10.77 9.45
C PRO A 90 22.88 11.95 9.25
N THR A 91 22.40 12.51 10.37
CA THR A 91 21.46 13.64 10.37
C THR A 91 22.17 14.89 9.81
N GLY A 92 21.95 15.17 8.53
CA GLY A 92 22.58 16.28 7.80
C GLY A 92 23.09 15.92 6.40
N ALA A 93 23.15 14.62 6.05
CA ALA A 93 23.40 14.21 4.68
C ALA A 93 22.06 14.06 3.95
N GLU A 94 21.89 14.77 2.82
CA GLU A 94 20.85 14.42 1.86
C GLU A 94 21.12 12.98 1.43
N ALA A 95 20.23 12.06 1.78
CA ALA A 95 20.30 10.71 1.28
C ALA A 95 20.19 10.79 -0.25
N GLN A 96 21.30 10.54 -0.96
CA GLN A 96 21.20 10.03 -2.32
C GLN A 96 20.52 8.67 -2.18
N ILE A 97 19.20 8.68 -2.18
CA ILE A 97 18.41 7.47 -2.40
C ILE A 97 18.89 6.99 -3.76
N PRO A 98 19.52 5.80 -3.88
CA PRO A 98 19.80 5.24 -5.19
C PRO A 98 18.44 5.16 -5.87
N THR A 99 18.27 5.94 -6.94
CA THR A 99 17.07 5.90 -7.75
C THR A 99 17.08 4.56 -8.48
N GLU A 100 16.82 3.47 -7.77
CA GLU A 100 16.13 2.29 -8.30
C GLU A 100 14.66 2.67 -8.55
N GLY A 101 14.46 3.85 -9.13
CA GLY A 101 13.24 4.27 -9.76
C GLY A 101 13.18 3.53 -11.08
N ILE A 102 12.01 2.97 -11.35
CA ILE A 102 11.62 2.69 -12.73
C ILE A 102 11.65 4.05 -13.43
N ASN A 103 12.74 4.28 -14.17
CA ASN A 103 12.96 5.46 -14.97
C ASN A 103 12.05 5.32 -16.21
N ILE A 104 10.88 5.94 -16.18
CA ILE A 104 10.09 6.14 -17.40
C ILE A 104 10.60 7.43 -18.03
N THR A 105 11.73 7.32 -18.75
CA THR A 105 12.10 8.32 -19.75
C THR A 105 11.21 8.14 -20.96
N ASP A 106 10.44 9.20 -21.23
CA ASP A 106 9.76 9.58 -22.47
C ASP A 106 8.89 8.55 -23.20
N VAL A 107 7.59 8.86 -23.23
CA VAL A 107 6.85 8.79 -24.49
C VAL A 107 6.31 10.20 -24.77
N ALA A 108 7.16 11.01 -25.40
CA ALA A 108 6.71 12.12 -26.21
C ALA A 108 6.32 11.57 -27.59
N THR A 109 5.18 12.07 -28.09
CA THR A 109 4.52 11.89 -29.41
C THR A 109 3.34 10.94 -29.41
#